data_AF-A0AA50KIL4-F1
#
_entry.id   AF-A0AA50KIL4-F1
#
_cell.length_a   1.000
_cell.length_b   1.000
_cell.length_c   1.000
_cell.angle_alpha   90.00
_cell.angle_beta   90.00
_cell.angle_gamma   90.00
#
_symmetry.space_group_name_H-M   'P 1'
#
loop_
_entity.id
_entity.type
_entity.pdbx_description
1 polymer ?
#
loop_
_entity_poly.entity_id
_entity_poly.type
_entity_poly.pdbx_seq_one_letter_code
_entity_poly.pdbx_strand_id
1 'polypeptide(L)'
;MVALFGLLGALLVGAAAKNIDAAIKRDLYPCGTACPTYCAPACTPVCCAAPPPPPPPPPPPPPPPPPSPPIPALPGPPGPPGKPGPAGLMGPPGPMGPPGGPGAPGIPGSPGQPGQPAPAPAPCPPTCQTQCVMDCPLYCCPSKK
;
A
#
# COMPACT_ATOMS: atom_id res chain seq x y z
N MET A 1 22.04 -7.65 -60.25
CA MET A 1 22.59 -6.47 -59.52
C MET A 1 21.64 -5.90 -58.46
N VAL A 2 20.31 -5.90 -58.65
CA VAL A 2 19.35 -5.25 -57.73
C VAL A 2 19.06 -6.07 -56.45
N ALA A 3 19.14 -7.40 -56.51
CA ALA A 3 18.89 -8.26 -55.35
C ALA A 3 20.00 -8.24 -54.27
N LEU A 4 21.22 -7.81 -54.63
CA LEU A 4 22.35 -7.79 -53.70
C LEU A 4 22.30 -6.60 -52.73
N PHE A 5 21.70 -5.47 -53.16
CA PHE A 5 21.50 -4.30 -52.31
C PHE A 5 20.41 -4.50 -51.25
N GLY A 6 19.40 -5.34 -51.54
CA GLY A 6 18.33 -5.65 -50.58
C GLY A 6 18.81 -6.48 -49.38
N LEU A 7 19.76 -7.40 -49.59
CA LEU A 7 20.34 -8.21 -48.51
C LEU A 7 21.32 -7.41 -47.65
N LEU A 8 22.05 -6.45 -48.23
CA LEU A 8 22.94 -5.56 -47.47
C LEU A 8 22.14 -4.60 -46.56
N GLY A 9 20.96 -4.16 -47.00
CA GLY A 9 20.06 -3.30 -46.21
C GLY A 9 19.43 -4.02 -45.00
N ALA A 10 19.18 -5.32 -45.10
CA ALA A 10 18.55 -6.09 -44.02
C ALA A 10 19.50 -6.44 -42.85
N LEU A 11 20.81 -6.52 -43.11
CA LEU A 11 21.83 -6.82 -42.09
C LEU A 11 22.17 -5.61 -41.20
N LEU A 12 21.93 -4.37 -41.66
CA LEU A 12 22.20 -3.15 -40.88
C LEU A 12 21.10 -2.80 -39.88
N VAL A 13 19.91 -3.39 -39.99
CA VAL A 13 18.77 -3.15 -39.06
C VAL A 13 18.73 -4.15 -37.89
N GLY A 14 19.61 -5.15 -37.86
CA GLY A 14 19.58 -6.25 -36.89
C GLY A 14 20.52 -6.14 -35.69
N ALA A 15 21.32 -5.08 -35.57
CA ALA A 15 22.40 -5.03 -34.57
C ALA A 15 22.44 -3.71 -33.78
N ALA A 16 21.41 -3.44 -32.97
CA ALA A 16 21.51 -2.46 -31.91
C ALA A 16 20.90 -2.99 -30.60
N ALA A 17 21.79 -3.54 -29.76
CA ALA A 17 21.79 -3.58 -28.29
C ALA A 17 20.47 -3.97 -27.57
N LYS A 18 20.33 -5.19 -27.03
CA LYS A 18 20.95 -5.75 -25.81
C LYS A 18 20.65 -4.95 -24.54
N ASN A 19 19.76 -5.53 -23.72
CA ASN A 19 19.64 -5.48 -22.26
C ASN A 19 20.40 -4.36 -21.55
N ILE A 20 19.65 -3.36 -21.06
CA ILE A 20 20.09 -2.46 -20.00
C ILE A 20 19.04 -2.49 -18.88
N ASP A 21 18.85 -3.66 -18.28
CA ASP A 21 18.25 -3.82 -16.94
C ASP A 21 19.27 -3.48 -15.84
N ALA A 22 20.13 -2.49 -16.09
CA ALA A 22 21.17 -2.08 -15.18
C ALA A 22 20.74 -0.79 -14.45
N ALA A 23 20.21 -1.01 -13.26
CA ALA A 23 20.24 -0.07 -12.15
C ALA A 23 19.46 1.25 -12.30
N ILE A 24 18.14 1.19 -12.09
CA ILE A 24 17.49 2.27 -11.32
C ILE A 24 17.86 2.05 -9.84
N LYS A 25 19.10 2.39 -9.48
CA LYS A 25 19.32 2.91 -8.13
C LYS A 25 18.46 4.17 -8.08
N ARG A 26 17.53 4.26 -7.12
CA ARG A 26 16.77 5.49 -6.89
C ARG A 26 17.78 6.61 -6.67
N ASP A 27 18.03 7.42 -7.69
CA ASP A 27 18.77 8.65 -7.55
C ASP A 27 18.05 9.51 -6.50
N LEU A 28 18.82 10.04 -5.56
CA LEU A 28 18.33 10.79 -4.40
C LEU A 28 17.69 12.15 -4.75
N TYR A 29 17.46 12.43 -6.03
CA TYR A 29 16.80 13.63 -6.54
C TYR A 29 15.94 13.29 -7.78
N PRO A 30 14.65 12.94 -7.62
CA PRO A 30 13.75 12.67 -8.75
C PRO A 30 13.36 13.95 -9.53
N CYS A 31 13.68 15.13 -9.01
CA CYS A 31 13.45 16.39 -9.70
C CYS A 31 14.81 17.05 -9.90
N GLY A 32 15.33 16.97 -11.12
CA GLY A 32 16.49 17.76 -11.53
C GLY A 32 16.22 19.26 -11.36
N THR A 33 17.28 20.06 -11.33
CA THR A 33 17.34 21.52 -11.16
C THR A 33 16.58 22.37 -12.21
N ALA A 34 15.50 21.84 -12.81
CA ALA A 34 14.89 22.39 -14.03
C ALA A 34 13.36 22.57 -14.01
N CYS A 35 12.61 22.29 -12.93
CA CYS A 35 11.19 22.68 -12.88
C CYS A 35 11.07 24.07 -12.22
N PRO A 36 10.61 25.13 -12.94
CA PRO A 36 10.27 26.41 -12.34
C PRO A 36 9.05 26.27 -11.40
N THR A 37 8.87 27.21 -10.46
CA THR A 37 7.78 27.24 -9.45
C THR A 37 6.36 27.32 -10.03
N TYR A 38 6.20 27.32 -11.36
CA TYR A 38 4.91 27.21 -12.05
C TYR A 38 4.81 25.82 -12.71
N CYS A 39 4.16 24.88 -12.02
CA CYS A 39 3.97 23.49 -12.44
C CYS A 39 2.81 23.38 -13.47
N ALA A 40 3.08 23.41 -14.79
CA ALA A 40 2.37 22.70 -15.89
C ALA A 40 2.74 23.26 -17.28
N PRO A 41 2.82 22.44 -18.37
CA PRO A 41 2.37 21.04 -18.49
C PRO A 41 3.48 20.00 -18.77
N ALA A 42 4.77 20.31 -18.59
CA ALA A 42 5.87 19.39 -18.97
C ALA A 42 6.49 18.55 -17.83
N CYS A 43 6.14 18.76 -16.55
CA CYS A 43 6.70 17.99 -15.42
C CYS A 43 5.73 16.85 -15.01
N THR A 44 6.29 15.69 -14.65
CA THR A 44 5.50 14.54 -14.16
C THR A 44 4.82 14.88 -12.83
N PRO A 45 3.61 14.34 -12.54
CA PRO A 45 2.86 14.66 -11.33
C PRO A 45 3.61 14.32 -10.03
N VAL A 46 4.66 13.50 -10.11
CA VAL A 46 5.53 13.13 -8.99
C VAL A 46 6.28 14.33 -8.41
N CYS A 47 6.59 15.36 -9.21
CA CYS A 47 7.37 16.53 -8.78
C CYS A 47 6.54 17.71 -8.25
N CYS A 48 5.20 17.69 -8.36
CA CYS A 48 4.36 18.80 -7.85
C CYS A 48 3.85 18.54 -6.42
N ALA A 49 4.35 17.52 -5.71
CA ALA A 49 4.05 17.33 -4.30
C ALA A 49 4.77 18.39 -3.46
N ALA A 50 4.03 19.07 -2.58
CA ALA A 50 4.65 19.95 -1.60
C ALA A 50 5.71 19.18 -0.79
N PRO A 51 6.87 19.80 -0.46
CA PRO A 51 7.85 19.15 0.38
C PRO A 51 7.19 18.70 1.70
N PRO A 52 7.58 17.53 2.25
CA PRO A 52 7.02 17.08 3.51
C PRO A 52 7.25 18.15 4.59
N PRO A 53 6.30 18.34 5.53
CA PRO A 53 6.48 19.28 6.62
C PRO A 53 7.76 18.93 7.41
N PRO A 54 8.45 19.92 8.02
CA PRO A 54 9.60 19.65 8.85
C PRO A 54 9.22 18.73 10.01
N PRO A 55 10.15 17.88 10.49
CA PRO A 55 9.89 17.05 11.66
C PRO A 55 9.55 17.93 12.88
N PRO A 56 8.70 17.44 13.80
CA PRO A 56 8.40 18.17 15.02
C PRO A 56 9.67 18.38 15.86
N PRO A 57 9.73 19.45 16.68
CA PRO A 57 10.85 19.67 17.58
C PRO A 57 10.98 18.52 18.59
N PRO A 58 12.20 18.23 19.09
CA PRO A 58 12.39 17.22 20.12
C PRO A 58 11.62 17.59 21.40
N PRO A 59 11.19 16.60 22.20
CA PRO A 59 10.54 16.86 23.48
C PRO A 59 11.50 17.59 24.45
N PRO A 60 10.97 18.38 25.40
CA PRO A 60 11.79 18.99 26.43
C PRO A 60 12.49 17.92 27.30
N PRO A 61 13.65 18.25 27.91
CA PRO A 61 14.33 17.33 28.81
C PRO A 61 13.45 17.01 30.03
N PRO A 62 13.63 15.83 30.65
CA PRO A 62 12.91 15.48 31.86
C PRO A 62 13.29 16.43 33.02
N PRO A 63 12.39 16.64 33.99
CA PRO A 63 12.69 17.42 35.18
C PRO A 63 13.82 16.77 35.99
N PRO A 64 14.59 17.56 36.76
CA PRO A 64 15.61 17.02 37.64
C PRO A 64 15.00 16.07 38.69
N PRO A 65 15.75 15.07 39.16
CA PRO A 65 15.29 14.18 40.21
C PRO A 65 15.04 14.96 41.52
N PRO A 66 14.08 14.51 42.34
CA PRO A 66 13.84 15.12 43.64
C PRO A 66 15.09 15.02 44.54
N PRO A 67 15.29 15.97 45.46
CA PRO A 67 16.40 15.91 46.40
C PRO A 67 16.30 14.64 47.26
N SER A 68 17.46 14.06 47.54
CA SER A 68 17.57 12.87 48.39
C SER A 68 17.00 13.16 49.79
N PRO A 69 16.33 12.18 50.43
CA PRO A 69 15.87 12.32 51.79
C PRO A 69 17.04 12.61 52.76
N PRO A 70 16.81 13.36 53.85
CA PRO A 70 17.82 13.55 54.88
C PRO A 70 18.21 12.19 55.49
N ILE A 71 19.52 11.98 55.61
CA ILE A 71 20.09 10.78 56.20
C ILE A 71 19.72 10.75 57.70
N PRO A 72 19.02 9.70 58.19
CA PRO A 72 18.70 9.57 59.60
C PRO A 72 19.98 9.51 60.46
N ALA A 73 19.96 10.16 61.62
CA ALA A 73 21.04 10.04 62.59
C ALA A 73 21.15 8.58 63.09
N LEU A 74 22.40 8.11 63.25
CA LEU A 74 22.71 6.77 63.76
C LEU A 74 22.09 6.54 65.14
N PRO A 75 21.37 5.42 65.37
CA PRO A 75 20.79 5.08 66.67
C PRO A 75 21.83 4.82 67.75
N GLY A 76 21.46 5.11 69.01
CA GLY A 76 22.21 4.71 70.20
C GLY A 76 22.27 3.17 70.41
N PRO A 77 22.99 2.70 71.44
CA PRO A 77 23.28 1.28 71.64
C PRO A 77 22.02 0.40 71.73
N PRO A 78 22.11 -0.90 71.38
CA PRO A 78 20.93 -1.75 71.23
C PRO A 78 20.17 -1.96 72.56
N GLY A 79 18.86 -1.80 72.51
CA GLY A 79 17.96 -2.24 73.59
C GLY A 79 17.83 -3.77 73.66
N PRO A 80 17.14 -4.31 74.69
CA PRO A 80 16.96 -5.75 74.86
C PRO A 80 16.31 -6.40 73.61
N PRO A 81 16.51 -7.72 73.38
CA PRO A 81 15.99 -8.39 72.20
C PRO A 81 14.49 -8.13 72.02
N GLY A 82 14.13 -7.66 70.83
CA GLY A 82 12.74 -7.35 70.49
C GLY A 82 11.87 -8.60 70.52
N LYS A 83 10.57 -8.41 70.78
CA LYS A 83 9.56 -9.46 70.61
C LYS A 83 9.64 -10.02 69.17
N PRO A 84 9.31 -11.31 68.94
CA PRO A 84 9.25 -11.85 67.59
C PRO A 84 8.46 -10.90 66.68
N GLY A 85 9.03 -10.63 65.50
CA GLY A 85 8.40 -9.72 64.55
C GLY A 85 6.99 -10.19 64.19
N PRO A 86 6.06 -9.28 63.86
CA PRO A 86 4.78 -9.68 63.30
C PRO A 86 5.01 -10.54 62.06
N ALA A 87 4.08 -11.45 61.77
CA ALA A 87 4.11 -12.22 60.54
C ALA A 87 4.31 -11.30 59.34
N GLY A 88 5.14 -11.72 58.39
CA GLY A 88 5.38 -10.96 57.17
C GLY A 88 4.06 -10.67 56.45
N LEU A 89 3.98 -9.52 55.79
CA LEU A 89 2.83 -9.19 54.96
C LEU A 89 2.63 -10.27 53.90
N MET A 90 1.36 -10.59 53.61
CA MET A 90 1.03 -11.44 52.47
C MET A 90 1.69 -10.84 51.22
N GLY A 91 2.29 -11.70 50.39
CA GLY A 91 2.88 -11.28 49.13
C GLY A 91 1.85 -10.56 48.25
N PRO A 92 2.29 -9.69 47.33
CA PRO A 92 1.38 -9.04 46.39
C PRO A 92 0.66 -10.11 45.54
N PRO A 93 -0.56 -9.83 45.07
CA PRO A 93 -1.21 -10.67 44.07
C PRO A 93 -0.28 -10.92 42.88
N GLY A 94 -0.40 -12.11 42.28
CA GLY A 94 0.34 -12.43 41.05
C GLY A 94 -0.02 -11.48 39.91
N PRO A 95 0.83 -11.38 38.87
CA PRO A 95 0.52 -10.58 37.69
C PRO A 95 -0.76 -11.09 37.00
N MET A 96 -1.47 -10.18 36.34
CA MET A 96 -2.60 -10.54 35.48
C MET A 96 -2.12 -11.50 34.38
N GLY A 97 -2.96 -12.50 34.05
CA GLY A 97 -2.68 -13.40 32.94
C GLY A 97 -2.58 -12.66 31.59
N PRO A 98 -1.97 -13.27 30.57
CA PRO A 98 -1.94 -12.68 29.24
C PRO A 98 -3.35 -12.54 28.66
N PRO A 99 -3.57 -11.58 27.73
CA PRO A 99 -4.82 -11.51 26.98
C PRO A 99 -5.13 -12.83 26.25
N GLY A 100 -6.42 -13.11 26.04
CA GLY A 100 -6.84 -14.24 25.21
C GLY A 100 -6.36 -14.11 23.77
N GLY A 101 -6.25 -15.24 23.07
CA GLY A 101 -5.93 -15.24 21.65
C GLY A 101 -7.01 -14.57 20.79
N PRO A 102 -6.70 -14.23 19.52
CA PRO A 102 -7.71 -13.75 18.57
C PRO A 102 -8.85 -14.76 18.41
N GLY A 103 -10.07 -14.25 18.16
CA GLY A 103 -11.20 -15.09 17.80
C GLY A 103 -10.96 -15.86 16.49
N ALA A 104 -11.70 -16.94 16.28
CA ALA A 104 -11.66 -17.68 15.03
C ALA A 104 -12.13 -16.80 13.85
N PRO A 105 -11.63 -17.03 12.63
CA PRO A 105 -12.16 -16.37 11.44
C PRO A 105 -13.67 -16.55 11.30
N GLY A 106 -14.36 -15.54 10.78
CA GLY A 106 -15.78 -15.64 10.46
C GLY A 106 -16.05 -16.69 9.39
N ILE A 107 -17.28 -17.22 9.36
CA ILE A 107 -17.72 -18.13 8.31
C ILE A 107 -17.74 -17.39 6.94
N PRO A 108 -17.35 -18.04 5.84
CA PRO A 108 -17.50 -17.46 4.51
C PRO A 108 -18.96 -17.06 4.24
N GLY A 109 -19.15 -15.99 3.47
CA GLY A 109 -20.49 -15.57 3.02
C GLY A 109 -21.14 -16.63 2.12
N SER A 110 -22.46 -16.62 2.07
CA SER A 110 -23.22 -17.46 1.13
C SER A 110 -22.91 -17.09 -0.32
N PRO A 111 -22.99 -18.03 -1.27
CA PRO A 111 -22.91 -17.72 -2.70
C PRO A 111 -23.90 -16.62 -3.10
N GLY A 112 -23.52 -15.80 -4.09
CA GLY A 112 -24.42 -14.81 -4.68
C GLY A 112 -25.60 -15.47 -5.41
N GLN A 113 -26.68 -14.70 -5.61
CA GLN A 113 -27.80 -15.18 -6.43
C GLN A 113 -27.37 -15.33 -7.90
N PRO A 114 -27.97 -16.28 -8.64
CA PRO A 114 -27.80 -16.37 -10.09
C PRO A 114 -28.12 -15.04 -10.78
N GLY A 115 -27.40 -14.76 -11.88
CA GLY A 115 -27.69 -13.58 -12.72
C GLY A 115 -29.08 -13.66 -13.36
N GLN A 116 -29.65 -12.50 -13.68
CA GLN A 116 -30.91 -12.44 -14.45
C GLN A 116 -30.69 -12.98 -15.88
N PRO A 117 -31.70 -13.62 -16.49
CA PRO A 117 -31.66 -13.99 -17.91
C PRO A 117 -31.36 -12.78 -18.80
N ALA A 118 -30.69 -13.00 -19.92
CA ALA A 118 -30.48 -11.96 -20.92
C ALA A 118 -31.84 -11.47 -21.48
N PRO A 119 -31.99 -10.17 -21.75
CA PRO A 119 -33.18 -9.66 -22.42
C PRO A 119 -33.35 -10.31 -23.81
N ALA A 120 -34.60 -10.48 -24.24
CA ALA A 120 -34.90 -10.98 -25.58
C ALA A 120 -34.28 -10.07 -26.65
N PRO A 121 -33.90 -10.62 -27.83
CA PRO A 121 -33.38 -9.82 -28.93
C PRO A 121 -34.41 -8.76 -29.36
N ALA A 122 -33.91 -7.58 -29.74
CA ALA A 122 -34.76 -6.49 -30.21
C ALA A 122 -35.56 -6.92 -31.47
N PRO A 123 -36.82 -6.48 -31.60
CA PRO A 123 -37.63 -6.79 -32.78
C PRO A 123 -36.96 -6.26 -34.06
N CYS A 124 -37.14 -6.98 -35.17
CA CYS A 124 -36.57 -6.56 -36.45
C CYS A 124 -37.22 -5.26 -36.95
N PRO A 125 -36.44 -4.29 -37.47
CA PRO A 125 -36.97 -3.09 -38.10
C PRO A 125 -37.92 -3.46 -39.26
N PRO A 126 -39.01 -2.70 -39.50
CA PRO A 126 -39.96 -2.99 -40.57
C PRO A 126 -39.31 -2.94 -41.97
N THR A 127 -38.27 -2.13 -42.15
CA THR A 127 -37.44 -2.09 -43.37
C THR A 127 -36.74 -3.43 -43.62
N CYS A 128 -36.23 -4.07 -42.57
CA CYS A 128 -35.56 -5.37 -42.66
C CYS A 128 -36.51 -6.54 -42.94
N GLN A 129 -37.81 -6.36 -42.69
CA GLN A 129 -38.82 -7.39 -43.01
C GLN A 129 -39.13 -7.45 -44.50
N THR A 130 -38.98 -6.34 -45.23
CA THR A 130 -39.30 -6.23 -46.67
C THR A 130 -38.08 -6.07 -47.58
N GLN A 131 -36.95 -5.60 -47.03
CA GLN A 131 -35.72 -5.32 -47.76
C GLN A 131 -34.51 -5.75 -46.91
N CYS A 132 -33.87 -6.87 -47.26
CA CYS A 132 -32.66 -7.32 -46.58
C CYS A 132 -31.44 -6.52 -47.09
N VAL A 133 -31.19 -5.38 -46.46
CA VAL A 133 -30.06 -4.47 -46.71
C VAL A 133 -28.91 -4.73 -45.72
N MET A 134 -27.70 -4.26 -46.04
CA MET A 134 -26.48 -4.54 -45.24
C MET A 134 -26.52 -3.96 -43.82
N ASP A 135 -27.45 -3.06 -43.53
CA ASP A 135 -27.65 -2.45 -42.21
C ASP A 135 -28.50 -3.34 -41.27
N CYS A 136 -29.17 -4.36 -41.83
CA CYS A 136 -30.03 -5.24 -41.04
C CYS A 136 -29.21 -6.21 -40.18
N PRO A 137 -29.60 -6.42 -38.91
CA PRO A 137 -28.93 -7.40 -38.06
C PRO A 137 -28.99 -8.81 -38.68
N LEU A 138 -27.91 -9.59 -38.54
CA LEU A 138 -27.80 -10.93 -39.12
C LEU A 138 -28.92 -11.86 -38.66
N TYR A 139 -29.43 -11.69 -37.44
CA TYR A 139 -30.56 -12.48 -36.92
C TYR A 139 -31.89 -12.19 -37.63
N CYS A 140 -32.02 -11.06 -38.33
CA CYS A 140 -33.21 -10.71 -39.13
C CYS A 140 -33.13 -11.22 -40.57
N CYS A 141 -31.95 -11.62 -41.05
CA CYS A 141 -31.69 -11.92 -42.47
C CYS A 141 -30.97 -13.27 -42.69
N PRO A 142 -31.55 -14.43 -42.31
CA PRO A 142 -30.89 -15.73 -42.45
C PRO A 142 -30.78 -16.25 -43.89
N SER A 143 -31.50 -15.64 -44.85
CA SER A 143 -31.67 -16.15 -46.22
C SER A 143 -30.62 -15.69 -47.24
N LYS A 144 -29.58 -14.93 -46.83
CA LYS A 144 -28.44 -14.61 -47.70
C LYS A 144 -27.27 -15.53 -47.38
N LYS A 145 -27.30 -16.72 -47.98
CA LYS A 145 -26.11 -17.56 -48.15
C LYS A 145 -25.62 -17.43 -49.57
#